data_AF-A0A1V5ZP28-F1
#
_entry.id   AF-A0A1V5ZP28-F1
#
_cell.length_a   1.000
_cell.length_b   1.000
_cell.length_c   1.000
_cell.angle_alpha   90.00
_cell.angle_beta   90.00
_cell.angle_gamma   90.00
#
_symmetry.space_group_name_H-M   'P 1'
#
loop_
_entity.id
_entity.type
_entity.pdbx_description
1 polymer ?
#
loop_
_entity_poly.entity_id
_entity_poly.type
_entity_poly.pdbx_seq_one_letter_code
_entity_poly.pdbx_strand_id
1 'polypeptide(L)'
;MFIFMIVLILGLIILSIFILKSTKEVPIIYARKGKIQESSILPLPMNPVGMIPIIFSMAFVSFPYLVGKMIVQFQPMNTKLVSMANRVEANLNIYSQQPSMLSIIFYFILIIIFTFFYTLITFSPDRMADDIQKK
;
A
#
# COMPACT_ATOMS: atom_id res chain seq x y z
N MET A 1 -19.69 8.07 -24.20
CA MET A 1 -18.42 8.17 -23.45
C MET A 1 -18.62 8.61 -21.99
N PHE A 2 -19.33 9.72 -21.74
CA PHE A 2 -19.55 10.23 -20.37
C PHE A 2 -20.32 9.26 -19.45
N ILE A 3 -21.41 8.66 -19.96
CA ILE A 3 -22.21 7.67 -19.21
C ILE A 3 -21.38 6.43 -18.88
N PHE A 4 -20.59 5.93 -19.83
CA PHE A 4 -19.69 4.79 -19.62
C PHE A 4 -18.66 5.07 -18.52
N MET A 5 -18.05 6.25 -18.54
CA MET A 5 -17.10 6.67 -17.50
C MET A 5 -17.75 6.76 -16.11
N ILE A 6 -18.96 7.30 -16.02
CA ILE A 6 -19.71 7.38 -14.76
C ILE A 6 -20.00 5.99 -14.20
N VAL A 7 -20.48 5.06 -15.04
CA VAL A 7 -20.76 3.68 -14.61
C VAL A 7 -19.49 3.00 -14.10
N LEU A 8 -18.37 3.18 -14.80
CA LEU A 8 -17.08 2.60 -14.41
C LEU A 8 -16.59 3.16 -13.07
N ILE A 9 -16.66 4.49 -12.88
CA ILE A 9 -16.28 5.14 -11.62
C ILE A 9 -17.15 4.65 -10.47
N LEU A 10 -18.48 4.62 -10.64
CA LEU A 10 -19.38 4.12 -9.61
C LEU A 10 -19.11 2.66 -9.25
N GLY A 11 -18.84 1.82 -10.26
CA GLY A 11 -18.47 0.42 -10.05
C GLY A 11 -17.20 0.28 -9.21
N LEU A 12 -16.15 1.06 -9.52
CA LEU A 12 -14.91 1.05 -8.74
C LEU A 12 -15.10 1.56 -7.31
N ILE A 13 -15.93 2.60 -7.12
CA ILE A 13 -16.23 3.13 -5.77
C ILE A 13 -16.95 2.07 -4.93
N ILE A 14 -17.98 1.43 -5.47
CA ILE A 14 -18.75 0.39 -4.78
C ILE A 14 -17.83 -0.79 -4.42
N LEU A 15 -17.00 -1.23 -5.35
CA LEU A 15 -16.03 -2.29 -5.13
C LEU A 15 -15.02 -1.93 -4.04
N SER A 16 -14.50 -0.70 -4.06
CA SER A 16 -13.59 -0.19 -3.04
C SER A 16 -14.26 -0.21 -1.65
N ILE A 17 -15.47 0.33 -1.53
CA ILE A 17 -16.22 0.33 -0.27
C ILE A 17 -16.46 -1.09 0.24
N PHE A 18 -16.78 -2.04 -0.63
CA PHE A 18 -16.99 -3.43 -0.27
C PHE A 18 -15.72 -4.06 0.33
N ILE A 19 -14.57 -3.85 -0.30
CA ILE A 19 -13.28 -4.36 0.19
C ILE A 19 -12.91 -3.70 1.53
N LEU A 20 -13.11 -2.38 1.67
CA LEU A 20 -12.80 -1.66 2.91
C LEU A 20 -13.71 -2.05 4.08
N LYS A 21 -14.99 -2.33 3.83
CA LYS A 21 -15.95 -2.74 4.86
C LYS A 21 -15.89 -4.22 5.19
N SER A 22 -15.19 -5.03 4.39
CA SER A 22 -15.08 -6.45 4.63
C SER A 22 -14.26 -6.71 5.89
N THR A 23 -14.90 -7.33 6.87
CA THR A 23 -14.27 -7.81 8.10
C THR A 23 -14.55 -9.31 8.20
N LYS A 24 -13.56 -10.06 8.66
CA LYS A 24 -13.69 -11.48 8.97
C LYS A 24 -13.92 -11.62 10.46
N GLU A 25 -15.07 -12.15 10.79
CA GLU A 25 -15.46 -12.42 12.16
C GLU A 25 -14.84 -13.75 12.61
N VAL A 26 -14.02 -13.71 13.66
CA VAL A 26 -13.45 -14.92 14.29
C VAL A 26 -14.14 -15.12 15.64
N PRO A 27 -14.92 -16.19 15.82
CA PRO A 27 -15.58 -16.46 17.09
C PRO A 27 -14.53 -16.87 18.14
N ILE A 28 -14.60 -16.25 19.31
CA ILE A 28 -13.73 -16.54 20.46
C ILE A 28 -14.60 -16.81 21.69
N ILE A 29 -14.11 -17.69 22.56
CA ILE A 29 -14.80 -18.11 23.77
C ILE A 29 -13.92 -17.74 24.96
N TYR A 30 -14.40 -16.83 25.81
CA TYR A 30 -13.69 -16.46 27.03
C TYR A 30 -13.95 -17.49 28.12
N ALA A 31 -12.87 -18.10 28.64
CA ALA A 31 -12.94 -19.06 29.73
C ALA A 31 -12.84 -18.32 31.08
N ARG A 32 -13.98 -17.90 31.65
CA ARG A 32 -14.00 -17.31 33.00
C ARG A 32 -14.08 -18.41 34.06
N LYS A 33 -13.23 -18.33 35.10
CA LYS A 33 -13.19 -19.29 36.23
C LYS A 33 -14.61 -19.62 36.73
N GLY A 34 -15.07 -20.84 36.44
CA GLY A 34 -16.27 -21.44 37.02
C GLY A 34 -17.61 -21.21 36.33
N LYS A 35 -17.70 -20.43 35.23
CA LYS A 35 -18.94 -20.33 34.43
C LYS A 35 -18.65 -20.37 32.94
N ILE A 36 -19.48 -21.12 32.23
CA ILE A 36 -19.44 -21.29 30.78
C ILE A 36 -19.86 -19.98 30.10
N GLN A 37 -18.86 -19.38 29.44
CA GLN A 37 -18.86 -18.84 28.08
C GLN A 37 -19.79 -17.66 27.75
N GLU A 38 -19.24 -16.45 27.79
CA GLU A 38 -19.67 -15.40 26.87
C GLU A 38 -18.95 -15.63 25.53
N SER A 39 -19.70 -16.03 24.49
CA SER A 39 -19.19 -16.07 23.12
C SER A 39 -19.03 -14.63 22.63
N SER A 40 -17.83 -14.26 22.21
CA SER A 40 -17.56 -12.96 21.61
C SER A 40 -17.02 -13.14 20.21
N ILE A 41 -17.12 -12.08 19.41
CA ILE A 41 -16.65 -12.07 18.04
C ILE A 41 -15.48 -11.10 17.98
N LEU A 42 -14.35 -11.57 17.45
CA LEU A 42 -13.21 -10.74 17.15
C LEU A 42 -13.28 -10.34 15.66
N PRO A 43 -13.62 -9.09 15.33
CA PRO A 43 -13.64 -8.63 13.95
C PRO A 43 -12.22 -8.34 13.46
N LEU A 44 -11.78 -9.02 12.41
CA LEU A 44 -10.51 -8.80 11.74
C LEU A 44 -10.75 -8.10 10.39
N PRO A 45 -10.31 -6.84 10.19
CA PRO A 45 -10.47 -6.18 8.90
C PRO A 45 -9.65 -6.89 7.81
N MET A 46 -10.22 -7.03 6.61
CA MET A 46 -9.54 -7.66 5.46
C MET A 46 -8.42 -6.78 4.88
N ASN A 47 -8.52 -5.46 5.03
CA ASN A 47 -7.43 -4.53 4.74
C ASN A 47 -7.07 -3.71 6.00
N PRO A 48 -6.28 -4.27 6.94
CA PRO A 48 -5.89 -3.56 8.16
C PRO A 48 -4.97 -2.35 7.90
N VAL A 49 -4.43 -2.24 6.68
CA VAL A 49 -3.31 -1.37 6.35
C VAL A 49 -3.73 -0.12 5.55
N GLY A 50 -4.93 -0.14 4.97
CA GLY A 50 -5.49 1.00 4.25
C GLY A 50 -4.64 1.41 3.04
N MET A 51 -4.32 2.71 2.94
CA MET A 51 -3.59 3.31 1.81
C MET A 51 -2.11 3.62 2.12
N ILE A 52 -1.60 3.23 3.28
CA ILE A 52 -0.25 3.63 3.71
C ILE A 52 0.86 3.02 2.81
N PRO A 53 0.82 1.74 2.43
CA PRO A 53 1.87 1.12 1.60
C PRO A 53 1.99 1.72 0.21
N ILE A 54 0.86 2.09 -0.41
CA ILE A 54 0.88 2.67 -1.75
C ILE A 54 1.52 4.07 -1.74
N ILE A 55 1.28 4.85 -0.67
CA ILE A 55 1.92 6.15 -0.47
C ILE A 55 3.43 5.99 -0.29
N PHE A 56 3.88 5.02 0.53
CA PHE A 56 5.31 4.75 0.70
C PHE A 56 5.98 4.31 -0.59
N SER A 57 5.31 3.45 -1.36
CA SER A 57 5.80 3.01 -2.67
C SER A 57 5.98 4.19 -3.62
N MET A 58 5.01 5.10 -3.64
CA MET A 58 5.06 6.30 -4.48
C MET A 58 6.21 7.22 -4.06
N ALA A 59 6.37 7.48 -2.75
CA ALA A 59 7.47 8.29 -2.24
C ALA A 59 8.85 7.72 -2.63
N PHE A 60 9.00 6.39 -2.57
CA PHE A 60 10.24 5.71 -2.89
C PHE A 60 10.60 5.77 -4.38
N VAL A 61 9.61 5.70 -5.27
CA VAL A 61 9.83 5.85 -6.72
C VAL A 61 10.04 7.32 -7.11
N SER A 62 9.31 8.24 -6.48
CA SER A 62 9.40 9.67 -6.78
C SER A 62 10.70 10.31 -6.30
N PHE A 63 11.32 9.78 -5.25
CA PHE A 63 12.58 10.31 -4.71
C PHE A 63 13.73 10.33 -5.74
N PRO A 64 14.16 9.19 -6.33
CA PRO A 64 15.22 9.18 -7.33
C PRO A 64 14.83 9.94 -8.60
N TYR A 65 13.55 9.94 -8.97
CA TYR A 65 13.04 10.75 -10.09
C TYR A 65 13.25 12.25 -9.84
N LEU A 66 12.89 12.76 -8.65
CA LEU A 66 13.06 14.17 -8.31
C LEU A 66 14.53 14.58 -8.27
N VAL A 67 15.39 13.73 -7.69
CA VAL A 67 16.84 13.96 -7.68
C VAL A 67 17.42 13.97 -9.10
N GLY A 68 17.03 13.02 -9.94
CA GLY A 68 17.41 12.98 -11.35
C GLY A 68 17.02 14.25 -12.08
N LYS A 69 15.76 14.68 -11.94
CA LYS A 69 15.24 15.91 -12.54
C LYS A 69 16.02 17.15 -12.09
N MET A 70 16.35 17.25 -10.80
CA MET A 70 17.17 18.35 -10.29
C MET A 70 18.57 18.35 -10.92
N ILE A 71 19.24 17.20 -10.99
CA ILE A 71 20.58 17.08 -11.58
C ILE A 71 20.56 17.48 -13.06
N VAL A 72 19.55 17.06 -13.82
CA VAL A 72 19.37 17.46 -15.22
C VAL A 72 19.18 18.97 -15.34
N GLN A 73 18.41 19.58 -14.43
CA GLN A 73 18.16 21.02 -14.41
C GLN A 73 19.42 21.84 -14.09
N PHE A 74 20.29 21.37 -13.19
CA PHE A 74 21.53 22.08 -12.82
C PHE A 74 22.69 21.91 -13.82
N GLN A 75 22.56 21.00 -14.80
CA GLN A 75 23.58 20.70 -15.83
C GLN A 75 25.04 20.73 -15.31
N PRO A 76 25.41 19.87 -14.35
CA PRO A 76 26.78 19.79 -13.86
C PRO A 76 27.74 19.43 -15.01
N MET A 77 28.97 19.96 -14.93
CA MET A 77 30.03 19.79 -15.94
C MET A 77 30.42 18.30 -16.18
N ASN A 78 29.99 17.40 -15.29
CA ASN A 78 30.18 15.96 -15.43
C ASN A 78 29.10 15.31 -16.32
N THR A 79 29.44 15.09 -17.59
CA THR A 79 28.59 14.47 -18.61
C THR A 79 28.10 13.06 -18.26
N LYS A 80 28.86 12.29 -17.45
CA LYS A 80 28.43 10.97 -16.97
C LYS A 80 27.28 11.07 -15.97
N LEU A 81 27.31 12.09 -15.10
CA LEU A 81 26.26 12.29 -14.10
C LEU A 81 24.94 12.72 -14.76
N VAL A 82 25.01 13.59 -15.76
CA VAL A 82 23.84 14.04 -16.53
C VAL A 82 23.21 12.89 -17.33
N SER A 83 24.02 12.03 -17.96
CA SER A 83 23.50 10.88 -18.71
C SER A 83 22.86 9.81 -17.80
N MET A 84 23.40 9.59 -16.60
CA MET A 84 22.75 8.76 -15.57
C MET A 84 21.44 9.38 -15.10
N ALA A 85 21.42 10.69 -14.82
CA ALA A 85 20.21 11.39 -14.38
C ALA A 85 19.10 11.34 -15.44
N ASN A 86 19.43 11.52 -16.73
CA ASN A 86 18.48 11.37 -17.84
C ASN A 86 17.90 9.95 -17.92
N ARG A 87 18.71 8.91 -17.69
CA ARG A 87 18.21 7.52 -17.66
C ARG A 87 17.29 7.27 -16.47
N VAL A 88 17.61 7.81 -15.31
CA VAL A 88 16.77 7.72 -14.11
C VAL A 88 15.45 8.45 -14.33
N GLU A 89 15.48 9.65 -14.91
CA GLU A 89 14.28 10.40 -15.25
C GLU A 89 13.40 9.63 -16.25
N ALA A 90 13.98 9.11 -17.33
CA ALA A 90 13.24 8.37 -18.35
C ALA A 90 12.63 7.05 -17.82
N ASN A 91 13.30 6.38 -16.88
CA ASN A 91 12.88 5.05 -16.41
C ASN A 91 12.14 5.03 -15.07
N LEU A 92 12.08 6.14 -14.32
CA LEU A 92 11.37 6.22 -13.03
C LEU A 92 10.29 7.30 -13.01
N ASN A 93 10.00 7.95 -14.14
CA ASN A 93 8.91 8.92 -14.23
C ASN A 93 7.54 8.22 -14.24
N ILE A 94 6.97 8.04 -13.04
CA ILE A 94 5.61 7.52 -12.84
C ILE A 94 4.50 8.55 -13.11
N TYR A 95 4.85 9.82 -13.30
CA TYR A 95 3.90 10.92 -13.54
C TYR A 95 3.68 11.18 -15.04
N SER A 96 4.45 10.52 -15.91
CA SER A 96 4.26 10.56 -17.37
C SER A 96 2.93 9.92 -17.75
N GLN A 97 2.32 10.40 -18.85
CA GLN A 97 1.14 9.74 -19.45
C GLN A 97 1.46 8.34 -19.98
N GLN A 98 2.74 8.07 -20.26
CA GLN A 98 3.27 6.77 -20.66
C GLN A 98 4.48 6.45 -19.77
N PRO A 99 4.26 5.89 -18.57
CA PRO A 99 5.36 5.45 -17.71
C PRO A 99 6.08 4.26 -18.36
N SER A 100 7.39 4.18 -18.15
CA SER A 100 8.19 3.05 -18.65
C SER A 100 7.71 1.75 -17.99
N MET A 101 7.75 0.64 -18.74
CA MET A 101 7.36 -0.68 -18.22
C MET A 101 8.19 -1.07 -16.99
N LEU A 102 9.44 -0.63 -16.94
CA LEU A 102 10.31 -0.80 -15.78
C LEU A 102 9.76 -0.06 -14.55
N SER A 103 9.28 1.18 -14.69
CA SER A 103 8.69 1.94 -13.59
C SER A 103 7.44 1.25 -13.04
N ILE A 104 6.59 0.71 -13.93
CA ILE A 104 5.35 0.03 -13.55
C ILE A 104 5.67 -1.23 -12.75
N ILE A 105 6.56 -2.09 -13.27
CA ILE A 105 6.94 -3.34 -12.61
C ILE A 105 7.60 -3.05 -11.27
N PHE A 106 8.52 -2.08 -11.23
CA PHE A 106 9.19 -1.68 -10.00
C PHE A 106 8.20 -1.13 -8.97
N TYR A 107 7.31 -0.24 -9.37
CA TYR A 107 6.27 0.31 -8.50
C TYR A 107 5.31 -0.77 -7.97
N PHE A 108 4.89 -1.72 -8.82
CA PHE A 108 4.05 -2.85 -8.43
C PHE A 108 4.72 -3.75 -7.40
N ILE A 109 6.00 -4.09 -7.60
CA ILE A 109 6.78 -4.87 -6.64
C ILE A 109 6.90 -4.14 -5.30
N LEU A 110 7.17 -2.83 -5.33
CA LEU A 110 7.24 -2.01 -4.13
C LEU A 110 5.91 -2.02 -3.37
N ILE A 111 4.77 -1.90 -4.06
CA ILE A 111 3.44 -1.97 -3.42
C ILE A 111 3.28 -3.29 -2.68
N ILE A 112 3.62 -4.42 -3.30
CA ILE A 112 3.52 -5.74 -2.66
C ILE A 112 4.40 -5.78 -1.41
N ILE A 113 5.68 -5.42 -1.55
CA ILE A 113 6.65 -5.46 -0.45
C ILE A 113 6.18 -4.59 0.72
N PHE A 114 5.84 -3.33 0.47
CA PHE A 114 5.39 -2.41 1.51
C PHE A 114 4.07 -2.84 2.13
N THR A 115 3.18 -3.47 1.37
CA THR A 115 1.91 -3.98 1.92
C THR A 115 2.16 -5.10 2.92
N PHE A 116 2.98 -6.08 2.57
CA PHE A 116 3.33 -7.16 3.50
C PHE A 116 4.13 -6.64 4.70
N PHE A 117 5.13 -5.80 4.45
CA PHE A 117 5.96 -5.21 5.49
C PHE A 117 5.14 -4.41 6.51
N TYR A 118 4.27 -3.51 6.04
CA TYR A 118 3.45 -2.69 6.92
C TYR A 118 2.37 -3.52 7.64
N THR A 119 1.83 -4.56 6.98
CA THR A 119 0.89 -5.49 7.64
C THR A 119 1.55 -6.17 8.83
N LEU A 120 2.78 -6.69 8.67
CA LEU A 120 3.48 -7.38 9.75
C LEU A 120 3.79 -6.48 10.95
N ILE A 121 4.11 -5.21 10.70
CA ILE A 121 4.39 -4.25 11.77
C ILE A 121 3.12 -3.86 12.52
N THR A 122 2.03 -3.62 11.79
CA THR A 122 0.79 -3.08 12.37
C THR A 122 -0.08 -4.17 12.99
N PHE A 123 -0.10 -5.35 12.37
CA PHE A 123 -0.88 -6.49 12.80
C PHE A 123 0.05 -7.51 13.45
N SER A 124 0.32 -7.33 14.75
CA SER A 124 1.13 -8.27 15.54
C SER A 124 0.23 -9.37 16.15
N PRO A 125 0.29 -10.64 15.65
CA PRO A 125 -0.56 -11.71 16.16
C PRO A 125 -0.30 -12.01 17.64
N ASP A 126 0.97 -11.92 18.06
CA ASP A 126 1.37 -12.19 19.44
C ASP A 126 0.72 -11.22 20.43
N ARG A 127 0.67 -9.93 20.08
CA ARG A 127 0.02 -8.91 20.92
C ARG A 127 -1.48 -9.13 21.01
N MET A 128 -2.11 -9.47 19.89
CA MET A 128 -3.54 -9.78 19.86
C MET A 128 -3.86 -11.04 20.69
N ALA A 129 -2.99 -12.05 20.65
CA ALA A 129 -3.13 -13.24 21.47
C ALA A 129 -2.99 -12.93 22.96
N ASP A 130 -2.00 -12.13 23.35
CA ASP A 130 -1.81 -11.68 24.74
C ASP A 130 -3.02 -10.88 25.25
N ASP A 131 -3.58 -9.99 24.43
CA ASP A 131 -4.75 -9.19 24.79
C ASP A 131 -6.02 -10.04 24.96
N ILE A 132 -6.18 -11.10 24.15
CA ILE A 132 -7.27 -12.07 24.31
C ILE A 132 -7.08 -12.90 25.59
N GLN A 133 -5.85 -13.32 25.90
CA GLN A 133 -5.56 -14.10 27.11
C GLN A 133 -5.76 -13.31 28.41
N LYS A 134 -5.51 -12.00 28.38
CA LYS A 134 -5.67 -11.12 29.54
C LYS A 134 -7.13 -10.79 29.87
N LYS A 135 -8.06 -11.02 28.94
CA LYS A 135 -9.50 -10.78 29.11
C LYS A 135 -10.24 -12.04 29.55
#